data_AF-A0A923D5L5-F1
#
_entry.id   AF-A0A923D5L5-F1
#
_cell.length_a   1.000
_cell.length_b   1.000
_cell.length_c   1.000
_cell.angle_alpha   90.00
_cell.angle_beta   90.00
_cell.angle_gamma   90.00
#
_symmetry.space_group_name_H-M   'P 1'
#
loop_
_entity.id
_entity.type
_entity.pdbx_description
1 polymer ?
#
loop_
_entity_poly.entity_id
_entity_poly.type
_entity_poly.pdbx_seq_one_letter_code
_entity_poly.pdbx_strand_id
1 'polypeptide(L)'
;MQLPSLFNPAGGLRYHLRALRYSKDIWQPFRRDIGDYLLSWPVASKTLLIVGPSGGYCLPPYIFNRFDQLVCLEPDPLARYIFRRRLLQAPLEHRPRLEFITEDCLLKNPRQLVRLVEGMEDTTLLFSNVLGQLRFLLQIEAESDLRLMHIRDAVAEATQHRAFASFHDRVSGMVRPTFTMPFLSDSRLSDEALLSHLFAGSREYYRRINLNCSIT
;
A
#
# COMPACT_ATOMS: atom_id res chain seq x y z
N MET A 1 5.12 -24.96 -2.86
CA MET A 1 3.67 -25.21 -3.05
C MET A 1 2.93 -23.98 -2.55
N GLN A 2 2.54 -23.07 -3.44
CA GLN A 2 1.89 -21.79 -3.07
C GLN A 2 0.46 -22.07 -2.59
N LEU A 3 0.14 -21.72 -1.34
CA LEU A 3 -1.23 -21.72 -0.85
C LEU A 3 -2.09 -20.78 -1.73
N PRO A 4 -3.35 -21.15 -2.06
CA PRO A 4 -4.21 -20.30 -2.86
C PRO A 4 -4.40 -18.93 -2.20
N SER A 5 -4.43 -17.87 -3.01
CA SER A 5 -4.55 -16.45 -2.64
C SER A 5 -5.69 -16.13 -1.65
N LEU A 6 -6.64 -17.04 -1.48
CA LEU A 6 -7.81 -16.91 -0.58
C LEU A 6 -7.44 -16.70 0.90
N PHE A 7 -6.25 -17.13 1.34
CA PHE A 7 -5.83 -17.04 2.75
C PHE A 7 -4.65 -16.08 3.01
N ASN A 8 -4.19 -15.31 2.02
CA ASN A 8 -3.15 -14.31 2.26
C ASN A 8 -3.66 -13.23 3.24
N PRO A 9 -3.04 -13.01 4.41
CA PRO A 9 -3.45 -11.97 5.34
C PRO A 9 -3.39 -10.55 4.75
N ALA A 10 -2.60 -10.33 3.69
CA ALA A 10 -2.43 -9.05 3.01
C ALA A 10 -3.36 -8.83 1.80
N GLY A 11 -4.16 -9.84 1.38
CA GLY A 11 -4.97 -9.72 0.15
C GLY A 11 -5.98 -10.84 -0.12
N GLY A 12 -6.32 -11.67 0.87
CA GLY A 12 -7.29 -12.75 0.74
C GLY A 12 -8.71 -12.36 1.18
N LEU A 13 -9.66 -13.29 1.06
CA LEU A 13 -11.08 -13.05 1.38
C LEU A 13 -11.27 -12.51 2.82
N ARG A 14 -10.50 -13.04 3.78
CA ARG A 14 -10.50 -12.57 5.18
C ARG A 14 -10.08 -11.11 5.30
N TYR A 15 -9.10 -10.68 4.52
CA TYR A 15 -8.68 -9.28 4.46
C TYR A 15 -9.82 -8.41 3.92
N HIS A 16 -10.44 -8.79 2.80
CA HIS A 16 -11.56 -8.02 2.24
C HIS A 16 -12.75 -7.91 3.21
N LEU A 17 -13.10 -8.98 3.93
CA LEU A 17 -14.14 -8.94 4.96
C LEU A 17 -13.78 -8.01 6.12
N ARG A 18 -12.55 -8.11 6.63
CA ARG A 18 -12.05 -7.23 7.70
C ARG A 18 -12.03 -5.77 7.25
N ALA A 19 -11.57 -5.50 6.04
CA ALA A 19 -11.51 -4.17 5.47
C ALA A 19 -12.90 -3.60 5.20
N LEU A 20 -13.86 -4.40 4.72
CA LEU A 20 -15.26 -3.97 4.60
C LEU A 20 -15.86 -3.58 5.94
N ARG A 21 -15.57 -4.35 7.00
CA ARG A 21 -16.06 -4.08 8.34
C ARG A 21 -15.46 -2.82 8.95
N TYR A 22 -14.15 -2.63 8.86
CA TYR A 22 -13.45 -1.59 9.62
C TYR A 22 -13.09 -0.34 8.80
N SER A 23 -13.16 -0.39 7.47
CA SER A 23 -12.80 0.76 6.62
C SER A 23 -13.66 2.00 6.88
N LYS A 24 -14.91 1.81 7.32
CA LYS A 24 -15.86 2.90 7.58
C LYS A 24 -15.77 3.49 8.99
N ASP A 25 -15.07 2.84 9.90
CA ASP A 25 -15.00 3.22 11.31
C ASP A 25 -13.54 3.42 11.74
N ILE A 26 -12.87 2.34 12.18
CA ILE A 26 -11.53 2.37 12.79
C ILE A 26 -10.49 2.94 11.82
N TRP A 27 -10.65 2.73 10.52
CA TRP A 27 -9.68 3.21 9.52
C TRP A 27 -9.97 4.62 9.02
N GLN A 28 -11.06 5.29 9.45
CA GLN A 28 -11.39 6.61 8.93
C GLN A 28 -10.32 7.67 9.19
N PRO A 29 -9.73 7.78 10.40
CA PRO A 29 -8.66 8.74 10.63
C PRO A 29 -7.48 8.50 9.67
N PHE A 30 -7.03 7.25 9.56
CA PHE A 30 -5.97 6.86 8.62
C PHE A 30 -6.32 7.17 7.16
N ARG A 31 -7.55 6.84 6.72
CA ARG A 31 -8.02 7.11 5.36
C ARG A 31 -8.03 8.61 5.07
N ARG A 32 -8.45 9.42 6.03
CA ARG A 32 -8.43 10.88 5.91
C ARG A 32 -6.99 11.39 5.78
N ASP A 33 -6.10 10.98 6.67
CA ASP A 33 -4.69 11.42 6.67
C ASP A 33 -3.98 11.03 5.35
N ILE A 34 -4.21 9.81 4.86
CA ILE A 34 -3.72 9.37 3.55
C ILE A 34 -4.33 10.21 2.42
N GLY A 35 -5.62 10.52 2.49
CA GLY A 35 -6.26 11.38 1.50
C GLY A 35 -5.68 12.79 1.47
N ASP A 36 -5.47 13.40 2.63
CA ASP A 36 -4.89 14.74 2.77
C ASP A 36 -3.43 14.75 2.27
N TYR A 37 -2.65 13.72 2.62
CA TYR A 37 -1.31 13.50 2.07
C TYR A 37 -1.33 13.41 0.54
N LEU A 38 -2.19 12.56 -0.04
CA LEU A 38 -2.27 12.35 -1.50
C LEU A 38 -2.84 13.57 -2.26
N LEU A 39 -3.68 14.40 -1.63
CA LEU A 39 -4.13 15.66 -2.21
C LEU A 39 -3.02 16.73 -2.18
N SER A 40 -2.23 16.76 -1.10
CA SER A 40 -1.09 17.68 -0.97
C SER A 40 0.06 17.37 -1.93
N TRP A 41 0.12 16.13 -2.43
CA TRP A 41 1.13 15.69 -3.37
C TRP A 41 0.98 16.45 -4.71
N PRO A 42 2.02 17.21 -5.14
CA PRO A 42 1.98 17.92 -6.40
C PRO A 42 2.07 16.92 -7.56
N VAL A 43 0.98 16.83 -8.33
CA VAL A 43 0.88 15.97 -9.51
C VAL A 43 0.32 16.80 -10.65
N ALA A 44 1.12 16.92 -11.72
CA ALA A 44 0.70 17.52 -12.99
C ALA A 44 0.05 16.51 -13.93
N SER A 45 0.42 15.23 -13.78
CA SER A 45 -0.03 14.12 -14.62
C SER A 45 -1.52 13.86 -14.57
N LYS A 46 -2.09 13.51 -15.73
CA LYS A 46 -3.49 13.10 -15.86
C LYS A 46 -3.72 11.61 -15.67
N THR A 47 -2.66 10.81 -15.71
CA THR A 47 -2.70 9.36 -15.49
C THR A 47 -2.07 8.99 -14.15
N LEU A 48 -2.80 8.21 -13.36
CA LEU A 48 -2.31 7.60 -12.12
C LEU A 48 -2.16 6.08 -12.30
N LEU A 49 -0.93 5.59 -12.20
CA LEU A 49 -0.63 4.16 -12.08
C LEU A 49 -0.60 3.76 -10.60
N ILE A 50 -1.50 2.88 -10.18
CA ILE A 50 -1.58 2.40 -8.79
C ILE A 50 -1.08 0.96 -8.72
N VAL A 51 -0.04 0.73 -7.92
CA VAL A 51 0.55 -0.60 -7.70
C VAL A 51 0.00 -1.18 -6.39
N GLY A 52 -0.68 -2.33 -6.49
CA GLY A 52 -1.28 -3.04 -5.35
C GLY A 52 -2.40 -2.28 -4.63
N PRO A 53 -3.40 -1.68 -5.33
CA PRO A 53 -4.49 -0.98 -4.66
C PRO A 53 -5.39 -1.89 -3.81
N SER A 54 -5.31 -3.22 -3.97
CA SER A 54 -6.30 -4.16 -3.45
C SER A 54 -7.72 -3.70 -3.81
N GLY A 55 -8.67 -3.81 -2.88
CA GLY A 55 -10.02 -3.29 -3.03
C GLY A 55 -10.14 -1.76 -2.88
N GLY A 56 -9.05 -1.00 -2.77
CA GLY A 56 -9.10 0.45 -2.58
C GLY A 56 -9.65 0.86 -1.21
N TYR A 57 -9.40 0.06 -0.16
CA TYR A 57 -9.90 0.32 1.19
C TYR A 57 -9.12 1.39 1.95
N CYS A 58 -7.90 1.69 1.54
CA CYS A 58 -7.10 2.77 2.14
C CYS A 58 -7.28 4.08 1.37
N LEU A 59 -7.70 4.01 0.11
CA LEU A 59 -7.78 5.15 -0.80
C LEU A 59 -9.17 5.80 -0.72
N PRO A 60 -9.27 7.06 -0.30
CA PRO A 60 -10.52 7.81 -0.38
C PRO A 60 -10.82 8.13 -1.85
N PRO A 61 -12.05 7.92 -2.35
CA PRO A 61 -12.33 8.11 -3.77
C PRO A 61 -12.08 9.54 -4.29
N TYR A 62 -12.26 10.56 -3.44
CA TYR A 62 -12.12 11.97 -3.85
C TYR A 62 -10.73 12.32 -4.39
N ILE A 63 -9.69 11.56 -4.02
CA ILE A 63 -8.33 11.76 -4.55
C ILE A 63 -8.28 11.51 -6.06
N PHE A 64 -9.24 10.74 -6.60
CA PHE A 64 -9.28 10.36 -8.00
C PHE A 64 -9.92 11.41 -8.92
N ASN A 65 -10.57 12.44 -8.37
CA ASN A 65 -11.19 13.51 -9.18
C ASN A 65 -10.19 14.30 -10.04
N ARG A 66 -8.90 14.27 -9.70
CA ARG A 66 -7.84 15.03 -10.38
C ARG A 66 -7.20 14.29 -11.57
N PHE A 67 -7.60 13.04 -11.82
CA PHE A 67 -7.03 12.18 -12.86
C PHE A 67 -8.07 11.84 -13.92
N ASP A 68 -7.64 11.76 -15.17
CA ASP A 68 -8.47 11.35 -16.30
C ASP A 68 -8.44 9.83 -16.47
N GLN A 69 -7.35 9.19 -16.05
CA GLN A 69 -7.13 7.74 -16.15
C GLN A 69 -6.49 7.16 -14.88
N LEU A 70 -7.02 6.02 -14.45
CA LEU A 70 -6.43 5.14 -13.44
C LEU A 70 -6.03 3.83 -14.11
N VAL A 71 -4.75 3.48 -14.00
CA VAL A 71 -4.24 2.15 -14.35
C VAL A 71 -3.89 1.43 -13.05
N CYS A 72 -4.48 0.28 -12.81
CA CYS A 72 -4.29 -0.46 -11.55
C CYS A 72 -3.57 -1.79 -11.81
N LEU A 73 -2.38 -1.97 -11.22
CA LEU A 73 -1.67 -3.25 -11.19
C LEU A 73 -2.19 -4.05 -9.99
N GLU A 74 -3.11 -4.99 -10.25
CA GLU A 74 -3.75 -5.77 -9.20
C GLU A 74 -4.04 -7.19 -9.68
N PRO A 75 -3.26 -8.21 -9.27
CA PRO A 75 -3.45 -9.58 -9.72
C PRO A 75 -4.69 -10.27 -9.15
N ASP A 76 -5.22 -9.85 -8.00
CA ASP A 76 -6.39 -10.50 -7.41
C ASP A 76 -7.71 -10.06 -8.09
N PRO A 77 -8.45 -10.97 -8.76
CA PRO A 77 -9.74 -10.64 -9.38
C PRO A 77 -10.78 -10.11 -8.40
N LEU A 78 -10.78 -10.57 -7.15
CA LEU A 78 -11.74 -10.11 -6.14
C LEU A 78 -11.44 -8.66 -5.73
N ALA A 79 -10.18 -8.34 -5.45
CA ALA A 79 -9.71 -6.98 -5.24
C ALA A 79 -10.12 -6.04 -6.39
N ARG A 80 -9.87 -6.43 -7.65
CA ARG A 80 -10.28 -5.64 -8.84
C ARG A 80 -11.78 -5.38 -8.88
N TYR A 81 -12.59 -6.43 -8.66
CA TYR A 81 -14.05 -6.31 -8.63
C TYR A 81 -14.51 -5.32 -7.56
N ILE A 82 -13.97 -5.46 -6.35
CA ILE A 82 -14.28 -4.58 -5.21
C ILE A 82 -13.88 -3.15 -5.50
N PHE A 83 -12.66 -2.91 -5.99
CA PHE A 83 -12.16 -1.59 -6.35
C PHE A 83 -13.08 -0.92 -7.37
N ARG A 84 -13.40 -1.64 -8.47
CA ARG A 84 -14.30 -1.14 -9.51
C ARG A 84 -15.67 -0.77 -8.93
N ARG A 85 -16.28 -1.65 -8.13
CA ARG A 85 -17.59 -1.39 -7.51
C ARG A 85 -17.57 -0.17 -6.61
N ARG A 86 -16.53 -0.01 -5.79
CA ARG A 86 -16.37 1.14 -4.88
C ARG A 86 -16.16 2.43 -5.66
N LEU A 87 -15.35 2.42 -6.72
CA LEU A 87 -15.15 3.58 -7.57
C LEU A 87 -16.45 3.97 -8.27
N LEU A 88 -17.20 3.00 -8.83
CA LEU A 88 -18.49 3.23 -9.48
C LEU A 88 -19.53 3.88 -8.54
N GLN A 89 -19.56 3.46 -7.28
CA GLN A 89 -20.48 3.97 -6.26
C GLN A 89 -20.03 5.29 -5.62
N ALA A 90 -18.78 5.70 -5.84
CA ALA A 90 -18.26 6.92 -5.23
C ALA A 90 -18.87 8.18 -5.86
N PRO A 91 -19.17 9.21 -5.05
CA PRO A 91 -19.61 10.50 -5.53
C PRO A 91 -18.40 11.29 -6.04
N LEU A 92 -18.00 11.01 -7.28
CA LEU A 92 -16.92 11.73 -7.97
C LEU A 92 -17.52 12.81 -8.87
N GLU A 93 -16.91 13.98 -8.86
CA GLU A 93 -17.21 15.08 -9.78
C GLU A 93 -16.68 14.75 -11.18
N HIS A 94 -15.47 14.17 -11.23
CA HIS A 94 -14.85 13.68 -12.44
C HIS A 94 -14.52 12.20 -12.28
N ARG A 95 -15.05 11.36 -13.17
CA ARG A 95 -14.86 9.91 -13.12
C ARG A 95 -13.73 9.51 -14.08
N PRO A 96 -12.59 9.01 -13.56
CA PRO A 96 -11.51 8.56 -14.43
C PRO A 96 -11.89 7.30 -15.19
N ARG A 97 -11.26 7.10 -16.34
CA ARG A 97 -11.23 5.80 -17.03
C ARG A 97 -10.43 4.81 -16.17
N LEU A 98 -10.98 3.62 -15.95
CA LEU A 98 -10.36 2.61 -15.09
C LEU A 98 -9.91 1.40 -15.91
N GLU A 99 -8.60 1.14 -15.88
CA GLU A 99 -7.96 -0.02 -16.47
C GLU A 99 -7.30 -0.89 -15.40
N PHE A 100 -7.31 -2.20 -15.60
CA PHE A 100 -6.60 -3.15 -14.75
C PHE A 100 -5.60 -3.95 -15.55
N ILE A 101 -4.38 -4.02 -15.04
CA ILE A 101 -3.34 -4.95 -15.48
C ILE A 101 -3.33 -6.08 -14.45
N THR A 102 -3.48 -7.31 -14.94
CA THR A 102 -3.73 -8.49 -14.09
C THR A 102 -2.45 -9.23 -13.74
N GLU A 103 -1.37 -8.90 -14.42
CA GLU A 103 -0.04 -9.41 -14.19
C GLU A 103 0.53 -8.82 -12.90
N ASP A 104 1.25 -9.66 -12.15
CA ASP A 104 2.04 -9.21 -11.02
C ASP A 104 3.36 -8.59 -11.51
N CYS A 105 3.28 -7.33 -11.97
CA CYS A 105 4.40 -6.58 -12.52
C CYS A 105 5.42 -6.12 -11.47
N LEU A 106 5.21 -6.42 -10.17
CA LEU A 106 6.15 -6.06 -9.12
C LEU A 106 6.87 -7.29 -8.58
N LEU A 107 6.16 -8.33 -8.14
CA LEU A 107 6.80 -9.50 -7.52
C LEU A 107 7.25 -10.54 -8.53
N LYS A 108 6.48 -10.77 -9.61
CA LYS A 108 6.80 -11.80 -10.62
C LYS A 108 7.63 -11.25 -11.76
N ASN A 109 7.35 -10.04 -12.22
CA ASN A 109 8.07 -9.44 -13.34
C ASN A 109 8.34 -7.94 -13.11
N PRO A 110 9.31 -7.58 -12.24
CA PRO A 110 9.62 -6.18 -11.93
C PRO A 110 9.97 -5.34 -13.16
N ARG A 111 10.63 -5.94 -14.17
CA ARG A 111 10.97 -5.24 -15.43
C ARG A 111 9.73 -4.87 -16.25
N GLN A 112 8.61 -5.56 -16.06
CA GLN A 112 7.36 -5.17 -16.70
C GLN A 112 6.84 -3.83 -16.17
N LEU A 113 7.05 -3.52 -14.89
CA LEU A 113 6.69 -2.20 -14.34
C LEU A 113 7.40 -1.08 -15.10
N VAL A 114 8.72 -1.24 -15.33
CA VAL A 114 9.54 -0.28 -16.09
C VAL A 114 8.98 -0.09 -17.50
N ARG A 115 8.80 -1.20 -18.24
CA ARG A 115 8.27 -1.15 -19.61
C ARG A 115 6.89 -0.49 -19.71
N LEU A 116 6.03 -0.74 -18.71
CA LEU A 116 4.71 -0.12 -18.65
C LEU A 116 4.81 1.39 -18.49
N VAL A 117 5.62 1.89 -17.56
CA VAL A 117 5.74 3.34 -17.33
C VAL A 117 6.52 4.08 -18.41
N GLU A 118 7.39 3.39 -19.15
CA GLU A 118 8.05 3.93 -20.35
C GLU A 118 7.05 4.12 -21.49
N GLY A 119 6.09 3.20 -21.63
CA GLY A 119 5.02 3.29 -22.63
C GLY A 119 3.87 4.24 -22.28
N MET A 120 3.89 4.83 -21.09
CA MET A 120 2.87 5.78 -20.64
C MET A 120 3.43 7.19 -20.61
N GLU A 121 2.85 8.07 -21.43
CA GLU A 121 3.11 9.52 -21.35
C GLU A 121 2.53 10.08 -20.04
N ASP A 122 3.22 11.05 -19.46
CA ASP A 122 2.75 11.87 -18.32
C ASP A 122 1.99 11.07 -17.24
N THR A 123 2.70 10.09 -16.66
CA THR A 123 2.15 9.18 -15.65
C THR A 123 2.86 9.33 -14.32
N THR A 124 2.04 9.28 -13.28
CA THR A 124 2.46 9.38 -11.89
C THR A 124 2.17 8.05 -11.17
N LEU A 125 3.05 7.65 -10.25
CA LEU A 125 2.99 6.33 -9.62
C LEU A 125 2.56 6.40 -8.14
N LEU A 126 1.60 5.55 -7.75
CA LEU A 126 1.24 5.35 -6.35
C LEU A 126 1.47 3.88 -5.94
N PHE A 127 2.39 3.66 -5.00
CA PHE A 127 2.59 2.37 -4.38
C PHE A 127 1.71 2.24 -3.14
N SER A 128 0.65 1.44 -3.23
CA SER A 128 -0.37 1.31 -2.19
C SER A 128 -0.05 0.12 -1.26
N ASN A 129 0.63 0.38 -0.15
CA ASN A 129 0.97 -0.61 0.88
C ASN A 129 1.76 -1.84 0.38
N VAL A 130 2.36 -1.80 -0.82
CA VAL A 130 3.04 -2.96 -1.40
C VAL A 130 4.54 -2.99 -1.08
N LEU A 131 5.21 -1.83 -1.06
CA LEU A 131 6.66 -1.76 -0.84
C LEU A 131 7.06 -2.18 0.58
N GLY A 132 6.27 -1.82 1.58
CA GLY A 132 6.48 -2.27 2.97
C GLY A 132 6.23 -3.76 3.19
N GLN A 133 5.48 -4.41 2.28
CA GLN A 133 5.14 -5.83 2.39
C GLN A 133 6.11 -6.75 1.65
N LEU A 134 7.09 -6.21 0.90
CA LEU A 134 7.97 -7.01 0.03
C LEU A 134 8.68 -8.14 0.79
N ARG A 135 9.24 -7.86 1.97
CA ARG A 135 9.94 -8.89 2.77
C ARG A 135 9.00 -10.02 3.18
N PHE A 136 7.78 -9.69 3.59
CA PHE A 136 6.76 -10.66 3.96
C PHE A 136 6.28 -11.48 2.76
N LEU A 137 5.97 -10.82 1.64
CA LEU A 137 5.45 -11.45 0.43
C LEU A 137 6.47 -12.36 -0.25
N LEU A 138 7.75 -12.00 -0.20
CA LEU A 138 8.86 -12.76 -0.79
C LEU A 138 9.50 -13.76 0.18
N GLN A 139 9.09 -13.73 1.45
CA GLN A 139 9.65 -14.54 2.54
C GLN A 139 11.18 -14.36 2.64
N ILE A 140 11.60 -13.10 2.72
CA ILE A 140 13.02 -12.72 2.74
C ILE A 140 13.50 -12.61 4.19
N GLU A 141 14.57 -13.35 4.48
CA GLU A 141 15.26 -13.30 5.78
C GLU A 141 16.49 -12.38 5.76
N ALA A 142 17.14 -12.20 4.60
CA ALA A 142 18.38 -11.44 4.44
C ALA A 142 18.23 -10.25 3.48
N GLU A 143 18.87 -9.13 3.79
CA GLU A 143 18.81 -7.93 2.93
C GLU A 143 19.46 -8.13 1.55
N SER A 144 20.35 -9.12 1.42
CA SER A 144 21.06 -9.47 0.20
C SER A 144 20.25 -10.35 -0.77
N ASP A 145 18.95 -10.56 -0.54
CA ASP A 145 18.12 -11.35 -1.45
C ASP A 145 18.02 -10.66 -2.83
N LEU A 146 18.48 -11.37 -3.87
CA LEU A 146 18.52 -10.86 -5.24
C LEU A 146 17.14 -10.44 -5.77
N ARG A 147 16.06 -11.09 -5.32
CA ARG A 147 14.69 -10.70 -5.73
C ARG A 147 14.33 -9.32 -5.18
N LEU A 148 14.72 -9.03 -3.94
CA LEU A 148 14.51 -7.72 -3.34
C LEU A 148 15.32 -6.64 -4.07
N MET A 149 16.58 -6.94 -4.41
CA MET A 149 17.44 -6.05 -5.19
C MET A 149 16.81 -5.74 -6.56
N HIS A 150 16.40 -6.75 -7.31
CA HIS A 150 15.77 -6.55 -8.62
C HIS A 150 14.48 -5.72 -8.54
N ILE A 151 13.68 -5.88 -7.49
CA ILE A 151 12.48 -5.06 -7.29
C ILE A 151 12.86 -3.62 -6.96
N ARG A 152 13.85 -3.40 -6.09
CA ARG A 152 14.33 -2.06 -5.76
C ARG A 152 14.85 -1.34 -7.00
N ASP A 153 15.64 -2.01 -7.81
CA ASP A 153 16.18 -1.46 -9.05
C ASP A 153 15.05 -1.08 -10.02
N ALA A 154 14.08 -1.98 -10.22
CA ALA A 154 12.93 -1.71 -11.08
C ALA A 154 12.04 -0.56 -10.56
N VAL A 155 11.84 -0.45 -9.25
CA VAL A 155 11.09 0.67 -8.65
C VAL A 155 11.85 1.98 -8.81
N ALA A 156 13.17 1.98 -8.59
CA ALA A 156 14.01 3.16 -8.77
C ALA A 156 13.99 3.63 -10.23
N GLU A 157 14.12 2.71 -11.18
CA GLU A 157 14.06 3.00 -12.62
C GLU A 157 12.65 3.48 -13.04
N ALA A 158 11.59 2.81 -12.60
CA ALA A 158 10.21 3.18 -12.95
C ALA A 158 9.77 4.53 -12.37
N THR A 159 10.36 4.95 -11.25
CA THR A 159 10.09 6.26 -10.62
C THR A 159 11.07 7.33 -11.08
N GLN A 160 12.06 6.98 -11.89
CA GLN A 160 13.04 7.93 -12.38
C GLN A 160 12.33 9.01 -13.22
N HIS A 161 12.54 10.28 -12.82
CA HIS A 161 11.94 11.46 -13.44
C HIS A 161 10.41 11.53 -13.42
N ARG A 162 9.75 10.73 -12.58
CA ARG A 162 8.28 10.75 -12.42
C ARG A 162 7.92 11.11 -11.01
N ALA A 163 6.81 11.80 -10.85
CA ALA A 163 6.24 11.94 -9.51
C ALA A 163 5.82 10.55 -9.03
N PHE A 164 6.18 10.22 -7.79
CA PHE A 164 5.65 9.04 -7.12
C PHE A 164 5.32 9.33 -5.65
N ALA A 165 4.38 8.55 -5.13
CA ALA A 165 4.05 8.51 -3.71
C ALA A 165 3.96 7.05 -3.24
N SER A 166 4.19 6.84 -1.96
CA SER A 166 4.01 5.53 -1.34
C SER A 166 3.55 5.69 0.10
N PHE A 167 2.74 4.76 0.56
CA PHE A 167 2.43 4.60 1.98
C PHE A 167 2.41 3.10 2.30
N HIS A 168 2.79 2.75 3.53
CA HIS A 168 2.76 1.36 3.98
C HIS A 168 2.67 1.27 5.50
N ASP A 169 2.17 0.15 5.99
CA ASP A 169 2.18 -0.18 7.40
C ASP A 169 3.62 -0.47 7.85
N ARG A 170 4.08 0.18 8.94
CA ARG A 170 5.38 -0.12 9.56
C ARG A 170 5.32 -1.20 10.64
N VAL A 171 4.17 -1.34 11.30
CA VAL A 171 3.97 -2.30 12.38
C VAL A 171 2.58 -2.90 12.22
N SER A 172 2.51 -4.23 12.30
CA SER A 172 1.26 -4.97 12.34
C SER A 172 1.34 -6.02 13.44
N GLY A 173 0.28 -6.17 14.22
CA GLY A 173 0.29 -7.10 15.34
C GLY A 173 -1.07 -7.23 16.01
N MET A 174 -1.16 -8.15 16.97
CA MET A 174 -2.36 -8.38 17.76
C MET A 174 -2.55 -7.33 18.86
N VAL A 175 -1.51 -6.57 19.19
CA VAL A 175 -1.54 -5.56 20.25
C VAL A 175 -2.01 -4.24 19.67
N ARG A 176 -3.02 -3.64 20.32
CA ARG A 176 -3.47 -2.30 19.97
C ARG A 176 -2.40 -1.29 20.40
N PRO A 177 -1.90 -0.44 19.49
CA PRO A 177 -1.01 0.64 19.87
C PRO A 177 -1.74 1.65 20.78
N THR A 178 -1.01 2.20 21.73
CA THR A 178 -1.44 3.20 22.70
C THR A 178 -0.93 4.57 22.26
N PHE A 179 -1.74 5.30 21.50
CA PHE A 179 -1.48 6.69 21.15
C PHE A 179 -2.81 7.46 21.06
N THR A 180 -2.77 8.75 21.41
CA THR A 180 -3.98 9.58 21.50
C THR A 180 -4.30 10.26 20.17
N MET A 181 -3.28 10.68 19.43
CA MET A 181 -3.40 11.30 18.11
C MET A 181 -2.27 10.83 17.19
N PRO A 182 -2.46 10.80 15.86
CA PRO A 182 -1.37 10.63 14.92
C PRO A 182 -0.26 11.63 15.21
N PHE A 183 1.00 11.21 15.08
CA PHE A 183 2.15 12.10 15.21
C PHE A 183 2.92 12.13 13.89
N LEU A 184 3.43 13.32 13.55
CA LEU A 184 4.30 13.53 12.41
C LEU A 184 5.75 13.53 12.90
N SER A 185 6.65 12.99 12.10
CA SER A 185 8.08 12.99 12.37
C SER A 185 8.81 13.40 11.11
N ASP A 186 9.66 14.43 11.20
CA ASP A 186 10.45 14.95 10.08
C ASP A 186 11.53 13.97 9.62
N SER A 187 11.82 12.95 10.43
CA SER A 187 12.76 11.89 10.11
C SER A 187 12.20 10.50 10.45
N ARG A 188 12.76 9.46 9.83
CA ARG A 188 12.39 8.07 10.12
C ARG A 188 12.80 7.71 11.55
N LEU A 189 11.83 7.49 12.43
CA LEU A 189 12.09 6.92 13.75
C LEU A 189 12.70 5.52 13.64
N SER A 190 13.65 5.19 14.52
CA SER A 190 14.11 3.81 14.72
C SER A 190 12.93 2.93 15.17
N ASP A 191 13.04 1.62 14.95
CA ASP A 191 11.95 0.72 15.32
C ASP A 191 11.76 0.68 16.84
N GLU A 192 12.84 0.78 17.61
CA GLU A 192 12.79 0.93 19.07
C GLU A 192 12.08 2.22 19.50
N ALA A 193 12.38 3.36 18.88
CA ALA A 193 11.74 4.63 19.19
C ALA A 193 10.25 4.61 18.81
N LEU A 194 9.93 4.04 17.65
CA LEU A 194 8.55 3.88 17.18
C LEU A 194 7.74 2.99 18.14
N LEU A 195 8.29 1.82 18.50
CA LEU A 195 7.65 0.89 19.42
C LEU A 195 7.50 1.51 20.82
N SER A 196 8.53 2.19 21.31
CA SER A 196 8.46 2.91 22.57
C SER A 196 7.38 3.98 22.55
N HIS A 197 7.20 4.70 21.44
CA HIS A 197 6.15 5.70 21.31
C HIS A 197 4.75 5.08 21.24
N LEU A 198 4.57 4.04 20.40
CA LEU A 198 3.27 3.39 20.19
C LEU A 198 2.85 2.50 21.36
N PHE A 199 3.76 2.09 22.23
CA PHE A 199 3.49 1.09 23.26
C PHE A 199 4.12 1.46 24.61
N ALA A 200 4.38 2.76 24.87
CA ALA A 200 5.02 3.26 26.10
C ALA A 200 4.37 2.74 27.40
N GLY A 201 3.06 2.48 27.38
CA GLY A 201 2.27 1.98 28.51
C GLY A 201 2.27 0.46 28.68
N SER A 202 2.80 -0.32 27.73
CA SER A 202 2.82 -1.79 27.78
C SER A 202 4.21 -2.35 28.14
N ARG A 203 4.97 -1.65 28.99
CA ARG A 203 6.32 -2.06 29.43
C ARG A 203 6.37 -3.45 30.07
N GLU A 204 5.29 -3.91 30.71
CA GLU A 204 5.19 -5.29 31.21
C GLU A 204 5.12 -6.34 30.10
N TYR A 205 4.59 -5.98 28.92
CA TYR A 205 4.41 -6.90 27.81
C TYR A 205 5.73 -7.12 27.05
N TYR A 206 6.57 -6.10 26.86
CA TYR A 206 7.87 -6.23 26.16
C TYR A 206 8.82 -7.24 26.80
N ARG A 207 8.75 -7.46 28.13
CA ARG A 207 9.52 -8.55 28.77
C ARG A 207 9.04 -9.95 28.37
N ARG A 208 7.81 -10.11 27.87
CA ARG A 208 7.18 -11.39 27.54
C ARG A 208 7.22 -11.75 26.05
N ILE A 209 7.38 -10.78 25.13
CA ILE A 209 7.38 -11.02 23.66
C ILE A 209 8.76 -11.08 23.01
N ASN A 210 9.87 -11.07 23.77
CA ASN A 210 11.20 -11.38 23.23
C ASN A 210 11.33 -12.81 22.64
N LEU A 211 10.20 -13.46 22.32
CA LEU A 211 10.11 -14.76 21.68
C LEU A 211 9.30 -14.76 20.37
N ASN A 212 8.51 -13.74 19.97
CA ASN A 212 7.56 -13.92 18.85
C ASN A 212 7.13 -12.71 17.99
N CYS A 213 7.79 -11.54 18.05
CA CYS A 213 7.42 -10.41 17.18
C CYS A 213 8.44 -10.22 16.05
N SER A 214 8.08 -10.58 14.81
CA SER A 214 8.84 -10.22 13.62
C SER A 214 8.56 -8.75 13.26
N ILE A 215 9.58 -7.90 13.40
CA ILE A 215 9.62 -6.54 12.87
C ILE A 215 10.12 -6.67 11.41
N THR A 216 9.33 -6.21 10.43
CA THR A 216 9.68 -6.24 9.00
C THR A 216 9.98 -4.85 8.47
#